data_AF-A0A956BF10-F1
#
_entry.id   AF-A0A956BF10-F1
#
_cell.length_a   1.000
_cell.length_b   1.000
_cell.length_c   1.000
_cell.angle_alpha   90.00
_cell.angle_beta   90.00
_cell.angle_gamma   90.00
#
_symmetry.space_group_name_H-M   'P 1'
#
loop_
_entity.id
_entity.type
_entity.pdbx_description
1 polymer ?
#
loop_
_entity_poly.entity_id
_entity_poly.type
_entity_poly.pdbx_seq_one_letter_code
_entity_poly.pdbx_strand_id
1 'polypeptide(L)'
;MRERRISSWVCAAMICLAVLLAPTQKADAQHSAGVQGGYNLVTNDWFVGAHARYAVVRLGTWSQFVIYPNFDLYVFDDISRYSFDFDFLFPFNVPYLRPYAGFGMGITYTDLNPGEETRGDLNLIGGVNVDTGTVVQPFMEVEASVFGTDVVAVSLGVTFVFGDLPPWSSPEYVPEIRPMDDEDDLSGMFTDPEVATGPTRTTTPVAGDRDSDGIRDTDDECPDEPETFNGIRDQDGCPDI
;
A
#
# COMPACT_ATOMS: atom_id res chain seq x y z
N MET A 1 44.04 -17.94 8.97
CA MET A 1 42.60 -18.24 9.14
C MET A 1 42.13 -17.65 10.45
N ARG A 2 41.34 -16.58 10.40
CA ARG A 2 40.71 -15.96 11.57
C ARG A 2 39.21 -15.96 11.28
N GLU A 3 38.51 -16.96 11.79
CA GLU A 3 37.04 -17.02 11.75
C GLU A 3 36.49 -15.75 12.39
N ARG A 4 36.03 -14.80 11.58
CA ARG A 4 35.24 -13.68 12.08
C ARG A 4 33.79 -14.15 12.12
N ARG A 5 33.43 -14.81 13.22
CA ARG A 5 32.04 -15.01 13.61
C ARG A 5 31.39 -13.62 13.63
N ILE A 6 30.37 -13.41 12.81
CA ILE A 6 29.49 -12.24 12.91
C ILE A 6 29.01 -12.23 14.36
N SER A 7 29.52 -11.25 15.11
CA SER A 7 29.26 -11.12 16.53
C SER A 7 27.76 -11.00 16.71
N SER A 8 27.13 -11.83 17.54
CA SER A 8 25.69 -11.79 17.83
C SER A 8 25.21 -10.38 18.25
N TRP A 9 26.13 -9.53 18.68
CA TRP A 9 25.92 -8.12 18.97
C TRP A 9 25.58 -7.25 17.74
N VAL A 10 26.05 -7.59 16.54
CA VAL A 10 25.72 -6.86 15.30
C VAL A 10 24.29 -7.17 14.89
N CYS A 11 23.88 -8.44 14.89
CA CYS A 11 22.48 -8.82 14.66
C CYS A 11 21.55 -8.22 15.74
N ALA A 12 21.95 -8.26 17.02
CA ALA A 12 21.18 -7.65 18.09
C ALA A 12 21.10 -6.11 17.97
N ALA A 13 22.18 -5.44 17.56
CA ALA A 13 22.18 -4.00 17.34
C ALA A 13 21.28 -3.60 16.15
N MET A 14 21.25 -4.39 15.08
CA MET A 14 20.37 -4.17 13.94
C MET A 14 18.90 -4.39 14.29
N ILE A 15 18.58 -5.44 15.06
CA ILE A 15 17.23 -5.68 15.58
C ILE A 15 16.82 -4.55 16.54
N CYS A 16 17.70 -4.12 17.44
CA CYS A 16 17.42 -3.00 18.33
C CYS A 16 17.25 -1.69 17.58
N LEU A 17 18.02 -1.40 16.53
CA LEU A 17 17.86 -0.21 15.71
C LEU A 17 16.54 -0.24 14.93
N ALA A 18 16.15 -1.40 14.39
CA ALA A 18 14.86 -1.60 13.74
C ALA A 18 13.68 -1.43 14.73
N VAL A 19 13.83 -1.88 15.97
CA VAL A 19 12.82 -1.70 17.04
C VAL A 19 12.78 -0.27 17.57
N LEU A 20 13.93 0.42 17.64
CA LEU A 20 14.03 1.82 18.11
C LEU A 20 13.62 2.85 17.04
N LEU A 21 13.61 2.47 15.77
CA LEU A 21 13.04 3.26 14.67
C LEU A 21 11.52 3.03 14.49
N ALA A 22 10.89 2.21 15.33
CA ALA A 22 9.43 2.13 15.38
C ALA A 22 8.87 3.50 15.82
N PRO A 23 8.07 4.18 14.98
CA PRO A 23 7.72 5.57 15.21
C PRO A 23 6.87 5.74 16.47
N THR A 24 7.35 6.63 17.33
CA THR A 24 6.55 7.30 18.35
C THR A 24 5.44 8.12 17.68
N GLN A 25 4.21 7.64 17.82
CA GLN A 25 2.96 8.43 17.92
C GLN A 25 2.84 9.64 16.97
N LYS A 26 2.48 9.39 15.71
CA LYS A 26 1.52 10.22 14.97
C LYS A 26 0.42 9.30 14.46
N ALA A 27 -0.83 9.60 14.82
CA ALA A 27 -2.02 8.76 14.63
C ALA A 27 -2.43 8.52 13.16
N ASP A 28 -1.59 8.86 12.17
CA ASP A 28 -1.93 8.81 10.74
C ASP A 28 -0.82 8.21 9.85
N ALA A 29 0.33 7.81 10.44
CA ALA A 29 1.42 7.18 9.72
C ALA A 29 1.17 5.66 9.58
N GLN A 30 0.70 5.26 8.40
CA GLN A 30 0.46 3.85 8.07
C GLN A 30 1.80 3.14 7.86
N HIS A 31 1.96 1.99 8.52
CA HIS A 31 3.20 1.23 8.48
C HIS A 31 2.92 -0.24 8.23
N SER A 32 3.74 -0.85 7.38
CA SER A 32 3.76 -2.30 7.17
C SER A 32 5.19 -2.79 7.08
N ALA A 33 5.39 -4.07 7.36
CA ALA A 33 6.67 -4.74 7.23
C ALA A 33 6.44 -6.09 6.58
N GLY A 34 7.43 -6.59 5.87
CA GLY A 34 7.26 -7.82 5.13
C GLY A 34 8.56 -8.54 4.84
N VAL A 35 8.40 -9.76 4.36
CA VAL A 35 9.49 -10.55 3.79
C VAL A 35 9.20 -10.79 2.32
N GLN A 36 10.23 -10.82 1.50
CA GLN A 36 10.09 -11.03 0.07
C GLN A 36 11.04 -12.11 -0.42
N GLY A 37 10.66 -12.74 -1.52
CA GLY A 37 11.52 -13.66 -2.24
C GLY A 37 11.25 -13.54 -3.72
N GLY A 38 12.30 -13.60 -4.52
CA GLY A 38 12.17 -13.38 -5.95
C GLY A 38 13.37 -13.83 -6.73
N TYR A 39 13.32 -13.50 -8.01
CA TYR A 39 14.31 -13.85 -9.01
C TYR A 39 14.65 -12.64 -9.86
N ASN A 40 15.92 -12.30 -9.95
CA ASN A 40 16.43 -11.25 -10.81
C ASN A 40 16.69 -11.83 -12.22
N LEU A 41 15.96 -11.33 -13.21
CA LEU A 41 16.00 -11.78 -14.60
C LEU A 41 17.25 -11.33 -15.35
N VAL A 42 17.93 -10.28 -14.88
CA VAL A 42 19.12 -9.75 -15.53
C VAL A 42 20.36 -10.47 -15.03
N THR A 43 20.48 -10.61 -13.71
CA THR A 43 21.65 -11.28 -13.09
C THR A 43 21.45 -12.79 -12.95
N ASN A 44 20.22 -13.30 -13.13
CA ASN A 44 19.85 -14.71 -13.07
C ASN A 44 19.93 -15.33 -11.66
N ASP A 45 19.64 -14.53 -10.63
CA ASP A 45 19.86 -14.89 -9.22
C ASP A 45 18.58 -14.90 -8.39
N TRP A 46 18.54 -15.80 -7.41
CA TRP A 46 17.50 -15.81 -6.39
C TRP A 46 17.86 -14.87 -5.25
N PHE A 47 16.84 -14.19 -4.74
CA PHE A 47 16.98 -13.37 -3.54
C PHE A 47 15.86 -13.63 -2.54
N VAL A 48 16.19 -13.40 -1.28
CA VAL A 48 15.25 -13.33 -0.16
C VAL A 48 15.55 -12.08 0.64
N GLY A 49 14.53 -11.42 1.12
CA GLY A 49 14.70 -10.13 1.77
C GLY A 49 13.61 -9.79 2.76
N ALA A 50 13.79 -8.65 3.39
CA ALA A 50 12.84 -8.05 4.31
C ALA A 50 12.78 -6.54 4.07
N HIS A 51 11.59 -5.98 4.17
CA HIS A 51 11.35 -4.56 3.94
C HIS A 51 10.38 -4.01 4.96
N ALA A 52 10.38 -2.68 5.10
CA ALA A 52 9.32 -1.95 5.77
C ALA A 52 8.82 -0.81 4.89
N ARG A 53 7.55 -0.45 5.04
CA ARG A 53 6.89 0.65 4.34
C ARG A 53 6.35 1.61 5.38
N TYR A 54 6.71 2.88 5.24
CA TYR A 54 6.21 3.96 6.10
C TYR A 54 5.57 5.03 5.21
N ALA A 55 4.25 5.09 5.19
CA ALA A 55 3.53 6.16 4.51
C ALA A 55 3.59 7.42 5.38
N VAL A 56 4.21 8.48 4.86
CA VAL A 56 4.47 9.71 5.63
C VAL A 56 3.50 10.82 5.26
N VAL A 57 3.17 10.97 3.97
CA VAL A 57 2.33 12.06 3.46
C VAL A 57 1.45 11.55 2.31
N ARG A 58 0.16 11.87 2.32
CA ARG A 58 -0.74 11.64 1.18
C ARG A 58 -0.58 12.76 0.15
N LEU A 59 -0.40 12.40 -1.12
CA LEU A 59 -0.23 13.32 -2.23
C LEU A 59 -1.49 13.29 -3.10
N GLY A 60 -2.56 13.88 -2.56
CA GLY A 60 -3.89 13.80 -3.16
C GLY A 60 -4.54 12.43 -3.01
N THR A 61 -5.48 12.11 -3.89
CA THR A 61 -6.25 10.84 -3.87
C THR A 61 -5.56 9.69 -4.60
N TRP A 62 -4.54 10.00 -5.40
CA TRP A 62 -3.94 9.04 -6.34
C TRP A 62 -2.59 8.51 -5.88
N SER A 63 -1.91 9.16 -4.93
CA SER A 63 -0.56 8.77 -4.51
C SER A 63 -0.23 9.19 -3.08
N GLN A 64 0.87 8.67 -2.56
CA GLN A 64 1.44 9.00 -1.26
C GLN A 64 2.96 8.91 -1.30
N PHE A 65 3.63 9.59 -0.38
CA PHE A 65 5.07 9.49 -0.16
C PHE A 65 5.36 8.40 0.87
N VAL A 66 6.08 7.36 0.45
CA VAL A 66 6.43 6.19 1.25
C VAL A 66 7.95 6.09 1.39
N ILE A 67 8.41 5.90 2.61
CA ILE A 67 9.79 5.52 2.90
C ILE A 67 9.86 3.99 2.95
N TYR A 68 10.81 3.42 2.23
CA TYR A 68 10.93 1.98 1.99
C TYR A 68 12.36 1.49 2.24
N PRO A 69 12.75 1.26 3.51
CA PRO A 69 13.97 0.52 3.78
C PRO A 69 13.79 -0.95 3.41
N ASN A 70 14.74 -1.48 2.66
CA ASN A 70 14.75 -2.86 2.18
C ASN A 70 16.12 -3.50 2.43
N PHE A 71 16.12 -4.81 2.66
CA PHE A 71 17.31 -5.62 2.81
C PHE A 71 17.13 -6.90 2.01
N ASP A 72 18.05 -7.17 1.08
CA ASP A 72 18.02 -8.36 0.24
C ASP A 72 19.32 -9.17 0.36
N LEU A 73 19.16 -10.48 0.46
CA LEU A 73 20.22 -11.47 0.37
C LEU A 73 20.07 -12.22 -0.95
N TYR A 74 21.05 -12.06 -1.82
CA TYR A 74 21.17 -12.81 -3.07
C TYR A 74 22.06 -14.04 -2.83
N VAL A 75 21.53 -15.21 -3.14
CA VAL A 75 22.18 -16.50 -2.89
C VAL A 75 22.70 -17.08 -4.20
N PHE A 76 24.01 -17.29 -4.27
CA PHE A 76 24.70 -17.94 -5.39
C PHE A 76 25.38 -19.22 -4.91
N ASP A 77 25.86 -20.04 -5.84
CA ASP A 77 26.59 -21.27 -5.50
C ASP A 77 27.94 -20.99 -4.79
N ASP A 78 28.65 -19.90 -5.15
CA ASP A 78 30.02 -19.61 -4.68
C ASP A 78 30.23 -18.19 -4.09
N ILE A 79 29.21 -17.32 -4.16
CA ILE A 79 29.25 -15.90 -3.78
C ILE A 79 28.01 -15.59 -2.94
N SER A 80 28.10 -14.64 -2.01
CA SER A 80 26.94 -14.11 -1.29
C SER A 80 26.93 -12.59 -1.39
N ARG A 81 25.78 -12.03 -1.76
CA ARG A 81 25.60 -10.58 -1.88
C ARG A 81 24.48 -10.11 -0.96
N TYR A 82 24.77 -9.06 -0.21
CA TYR A 82 23.87 -8.44 0.75
C TYR A 82 23.63 -7.01 0.33
N SER A 83 22.37 -6.63 0.12
CA SER A 83 21.97 -5.26 -0.18
C SER A 83 21.19 -4.68 0.98
N PHE A 84 21.47 -3.42 1.31
CA PHE A 84 20.62 -2.60 2.17
C PHE A 84 20.28 -1.32 1.42
N ASP A 85 19.00 -1.14 1.18
CA ASP A 85 18.46 -0.09 0.33
C ASP A 85 17.52 0.80 1.14
N PHE A 86 17.57 2.09 0.85
CA PHE A 86 16.72 3.09 1.47
C PHE A 86 16.03 3.89 0.37
N ASP A 87 14.81 3.48 0.06
CA ASP A 87 14.07 3.99 -1.09
C ASP A 87 12.93 4.91 -0.69
N PHE A 88 12.59 5.79 -1.61
CA PHE A 88 11.46 6.69 -1.53
C PHE A 88 10.51 6.37 -2.68
N LEU A 89 9.32 5.87 -2.33
CA LEU A 89 8.35 5.37 -3.29
C LEU A 89 7.11 6.26 -3.34
N PHE A 90 6.59 6.40 -4.54
CA PHE A 90 5.32 7.02 -4.88
C PHE A 90 4.42 5.95 -5.50
N PRO A 91 3.74 5.13 -4.67
CA PRO A 91 2.73 4.22 -5.17
C PRO A 91 1.55 5.01 -5.75
N PHE A 92 0.96 4.48 -6.81
CA PHE A 92 -0.25 4.98 -7.44
C PHE A 92 -1.42 4.06 -7.09
N ASN A 93 -2.55 4.68 -6.79
CA ASN A 93 -3.75 3.96 -6.42
C ASN A 93 -4.56 3.58 -7.67
N VAL A 94 -4.39 2.34 -8.14
CA VAL A 94 -5.27 1.75 -9.14
C VAL A 94 -5.84 0.43 -8.60
N PRO A 95 -7.07 0.03 -8.98
CA PRO A 95 -7.66 -1.20 -8.46
C PRO A 95 -6.82 -2.44 -8.81
N TYR A 96 -6.63 -3.34 -7.84
CA TYR A 96 -5.89 -4.63 -7.94
C TYR A 96 -4.39 -4.56 -8.26
N LEU A 97 -3.92 -3.44 -8.82
CA LEU A 97 -2.52 -3.20 -9.14
C LEU A 97 -2.03 -1.99 -8.34
N ARG A 98 -0.88 -2.11 -7.71
CA ARG A 98 -0.23 -1.00 -6.99
C ARG A 98 1.08 -0.68 -7.69
N PRO A 99 1.03 -0.01 -8.86
CA PRO A 99 2.23 0.47 -9.51
C PRO A 99 2.87 1.53 -8.63
N TYR A 100 4.19 1.60 -8.67
CA TYR A 100 4.96 2.59 -7.93
C TYR A 100 6.15 3.03 -8.76
N ALA A 101 6.56 4.27 -8.53
CA ALA A 101 7.83 4.80 -9.02
C ALA A 101 8.56 5.44 -7.85
N GLY A 102 9.88 5.46 -7.91
CA GLY A 102 10.68 5.94 -6.81
C GLY A 102 12.13 6.13 -7.16
N PHE A 103 12.88 6.50 -6.13
CA PHE A 103 14.32 6.64 -6.18
C PHE A 103 14.88 6.33 -4.81
N GLY A 104 16.15 5.97 -4.75
CA GLY A 104 16.76 5.62 -3.49
C GLY A 104 18.26 5.52 -3.57
N MET A 105 18.79 4.87 -2.55
CA MET A 105 20.19 4.59 -2.45
C MET A 105 20.42 3.25 -1.78
N GLY A 106 21.39 2.52 -2.28
CA GLY A 106 21.74 1.19 -1.83
C GLY A 106 23.19 1.10 -1.41
N ILE A 107 23.47 0.21 -0.47
CA ILE A 107 24.82 -0.29 -0.22
C ILE A 107 24.79 -1.81 -0.39
N THR A 108 25.58 -2.29 -1.34
CA THR A 108 25.73 -3.71 -1.63
C THR A 108 27.11 -4.19 -1.20
N TYR A 109 27.16 -5.24 -0.39
CA TYR A 109 28.37 -6.00 -0.07
C TYR A 109 28.36 -7.33 -0.82
N THR A 110 29.46 -7.65 -1.51
CA THR A 110 29.63 -8.93 -2.22
C THR A 110 30.89 -9.63 -1.71
N ASP A 111 30.72 -10.87 -1.23
CA ASP A 111 31.82 -11.75 -0.82
C ASP A 111 32.32 -12.56 -2.03
N LEU A 112 33.51 -12.24 -2.53
CA LEU A 112 34.11 -12.89 -3.70
C LEU A 112 35.14 -13.91 -3.21
N ASN A 113 35.21 -15.10 -3.79
CA ASN A 113 36.25 -16.07 -3.43
C ASN A 113 37.39 -16.08 -4.46
N PRO A 114 38.54 -15.39 -4.28
CA PRO A 114 38.96 -14.53 -3.16
C PRO A 114 38.75 -13.01 -3.40
N GLY A 115 38.26 -12.29 -2.37
CA GLY A 115 38.08 -10.83 -2.40
C GLY A 115 36.79 -10.39 -1.69
N GLU A 116 36.66 -9.10 -1.40
CA GLU A 116 35.39 -8.53 -0.97
C GLU A 116 35.20 -7.19 -1.65
N GLU A 117 33.97 -6.87 -2.00
CA GLU A 117 33.62 -5.61 -2.64
C GLU A 117 32.44 -4.97 -1.91
N THR A 118 32.53 -3.67 -1.65
CA THR A 118 31.41 -2.86 -1.15
C THR A 118 31.15 -1.75 -2.14
N ARG A 119 29.90 -1.65 -2.58
CA ARG A 119 29.46 -0.66 -3.55
C ARG A 119 28.28 0.12 -3.02
N GLY A 120 28.26 1.42 -3.30
CA GLY A 120 27.11 2.27 -3.07
C GLY A 120 26.50 2.67 -4.40
N ASP A 121 25.18 2.64 -4.49
CA ASP A 121 24.45 2.94 -5.70
C ASP A 121 23.34 3.97 -5.42
N LEU A 122 23.02 4.76 -6.44
CA LEU A 122 21.77 5.54 -6.48
C LEU A 122 20.90 4.90 -7.55
N ASN A 123 19.66 4.60 -7.21
CA ASN A 123 18.74 3.88 -8.07
C ASN A 123 17.49 4.71 -8.38
N LEU A 124 16.94 4.46 -9.57
CA LEU A 124 15.56 4.77 -9.93
C LEU A 124 14.81 3.46 -9.95
N ILE A 125 13.64 3.43 -9.32
CA ILE A 125 12.87 2.21 -9.12
C ILE A 125 11.50 2.40 -9.73
N GLY A 126 11.02 1.39 -10.42
CA GLY A 126 9.64 1.31 -10.89
C GLY A 126 9.14 -0.11 -10.77
N GLY A 127 7.92 -0.29 -10.29
CA GLY A 127 7.39 -1.63 -10.12
C GLY A 127 5.89 -1.65 -9.96
N VAL A 128 5.37 -2.85 -9.75
CA VAL A 128 3.96 -3.09 -9.48
C VAL A 128 3.83 -4.21 -8.47
N ASN A 129 3.03 -4.00 -7.43
CA ASN A 129 2.54 -5.07 -6.57
C ASN A 129 1.12 -5.43 -7.01
N VAL A 130 0.78 -6.71 -7.02
CA VAL A 130 -0.59 -7.18 -7.25
C VAL A 130 -1.27 -7.35 -5.91
N ASP A 131 -2.36 -6.61 -5.71
CA ASP A 131 -3.17 -6.74 -4.50
C ASP A 131 -4.11 -7.94 -4.63
N THR A 132 -3.85 -8.96 -3.82
CA THR A 132 -4.66 -10.19 -3.79
C THR A 132 -5.75 -10.14 -2.72
N GLY A 133 -5.85 -9.06 -1.94
CA GLY A 133 -6.68 -9.01 -0.73
C GLY A 133 -6.16 -9.89 0.41
N THR A 134 -4.95 -10.45 0.28
CA THR A 134 -4.29 -11.26 1.31
C THR A 134 -2.92 -10.68 1.65
N VAL A 135 -2.23 -11.28 2.63
CA VAL A 135 -0.85 -10.93 2.97
C VAL A 135 0.15 -11.21 1.84
N VAL A 136 -0.23 -11.98 0.82
CA VAL A 136 0.66 -12.41 -0.27
C VAL A 136 0.46 -11.51 -1.49
N GLN A 137 1.49 -10.76 -1.87
CA GLN A 137 1.46 -9.87 -3.03
C GLN A 137 2.54 -10.27 -4.03
N PRO A 138 2.19 -10.78 -5.21
CA PRO A 138 3.12 -10.88 -6.32
C PRO A 138 3.63 -9.49 -6.70
N PHE A 139 4.90 -9.39 -7.12
CA PHE A 139 5.46 -8.13 -7.60
C PHE A 139 6.37 -8.31 -8.82
N MET A 140 6.50 -7.22 -9.56
CA MET A 140 7.54 -7.00 -10.55
C MET A 140 8.21 -5.67 -10.23
N GLU A 141 9.53 -5.63 -10.31
CA GLU A 141 10.32 -4.43 -10.07
C GLU A 141 11.40 -4.27 -11.14
N VAL A 142 11.67 -3.02 -11.49
CA VAL A 142 12.75 -2.61 -12.36
C VAL A 142 13.55 -1.56 -11.60
N GLU A 143 14.83 -1.81 -11.48
CA GLU A 143 15.78 -0.88 -10.88
C GLU A 143 16.78 -0.42 -11.96
N ALA A 144 17.06 0.87 -12.01
CA ALA A 144 18.11 1.42 -12.87
C ALA A 144 19.12 2.21 -12.01
N SER A 145 20.38 1.78 -12.00
CA SER A 145 21.43 2.52 -11.29
C SER A 145 21.86 3.75 -12.08
N VAL A 146 21.92 4.91 -11.43
CA VAL A 146 22.24 6.21 -12.05
C VAL A 146 23.76 6.40 -12.20
N PHE A 147 24.54 5.91 -11.23
CA PHE A 147 26.00 6.04 -11.21
C PHE A 147 26.73 4.69 -11.14
N GLY A 148 25.98 3.58 -11.17
CA GLY A 148 26.49 2.22 -11.07
C GLY A 148 26.92 1.60 -12.40
N THR A 149 27.58 0.44 -12.35
CA THR A 149 27.93 -0.37 -13.54
C THR A 149 26.79 -1.26 -14.04
N ASP A 150 25.76 -1.48 -13.20
CA ASP A 150 24.58 -2.28 -13.54
C ASP A 150 23.50 -1.32 -14.05
N VAL A 151 23.30 -1.27 -15.37
CA VAL A 151 22.45 -0.22 -15.97
C VAL A 151 20.97 -0.45 -15.62
N VAL A 152 20.54 -1.72 -15.55
CA VAL A 152 19.15 -2.12 -15.24
C VAL A 152 19.12 -3.50 -14.57
N ALA A 153 18.34 -3.65 -13.52
CA ALA A 153 17.92 -4.92 -12.94
C ALA A 153 16.40 -5.08 -13.09
N VAL A 154 15.93 -6.31 -13.30
CA VAL A 154 14.50 -6.62 -13.39
C VAL A 154 14.22 -7.82 -12.49
N SER A 155 13.35 -7.66 -11.51
CA SER A 155 13.03 -8.65 -10.50
C SER A 155 11.57 -9.04 -10.56
N LEU A 156 11.28 -10.33 -10.40
CA LEU A 156 9.95 -10.87 -10.19
C LEU A 156 9.92 -11.63 -8.88
N GLY A 157 8.84 -11.51 -8.12
CA GLY A 157 8.78 -12.20 -6.84
C GLY A 157 7.42 -12.17 -6.18
N VAL A 158 7.44 -12.59 -4.93
CA VAL A 158 6.31 -12.55 -4.03
C VAL A 158 6.77 -11.90 -2.73
N THR A 159 5.95 -11.00 -2.23
CA THR A 159 6.14 -10.36 -0.94
C THR A 159 5.01 -10.75 0.01
N PHE A 160 5.36 -11.04 1.26
CA PHE A 160 4.45 -11.28 2.36
C PHE A 160 4.44 -10.04 3.24
N VAL A 161 3.31 -9.33 3.27
CA VAL A 161 3.19 -8.05 3.96
C VAL A 161 2.35 -8.22 5.22
N PHE A 162 2.89 -7.76 6.32
CA PHE A 162 2.29 -7.76 7.66
C PHE A 162 2.07 -6.31 8.13
N GLY A 163 1.02 -6.12 8.92
CA GLY A 163 0.59 -4.80 9.40
C GLY A 163 -0.43 -4.15 8.48
N ASP A 164 -0.69 -2.87 8.73
CA ASP A 164 -1.66 -2.12 7.95
C ASP A 164 -1.04 -1.84 6.57
N LEU A 165 -1.35 -2.70 5.61
CA LEU A 165 -1.27 -2.31 4.20
C LEU A 165 -2.00 -0.97 4.10
N PRO A 166 -1.42 0.07 3.46
CA PRO A 166 -2.10 1.35 3.33
C PRO A 166 -3.54 1.10 2.90
N PRO A 167 -4.56 1.32 3.77
CA PRO A 167 -5.92 1.11 3.39
C PRO A 167 -6.24 2.14 2.31
N TRP A 168 -6.30 1.64 1.08
CA TRP A 168 -6.93 2.34 -0.03
C TRP A 168 -8.09 1.54 -0.60
N SER A 169 -8.33 0.35 -0.03
CA SER A 169 -9.53 -0.43 -0.22
C SER A 169 -10.15 -0.74 1.15
N SER A 170 -11.03 0.13 1.63
CA SER A 170 -12.35 -0.47 1.83
C SER A 170 -12.81 -0.83 0.41
N PRO A 171 -13.18 -2.08 0.11
CA PRO A 171 -14.13 -2.27 -0.96
C PRO A 171 -15.45 -1.69 -0.41
N GLU A 172 -15.56 -0.37 -0.40
CA GLU A 172 -16.87 0.25 -0.30
C GLU A 172 -17.55 -0.13 -1.62
N TYR A 173 -18.45 -1.11 -1.52
CA TYR A 173 -19.16 -1.77 -2.61
C TYR A 173 -18.45 -2.98 -3.27
N VAL A 174 -18.38 -4.10 -2.55
CA VAL A 174 -18.74 -5.37 -3.21
C VAL A 174 -20.27 -5.36 -3.24
N PRO A 175 -20.94 -5.19 -4.40
CA PRO A 175 -22.35 -5.50 -4.45
C PRO A 175 -22.44 -6.98 -4.11
N GLU A 176 -23.00 -7.29 -2.95
CA GLU A 176 -23.48 -8.62 -2.68
C GLU A 176 -24.43 -8.94 -3.84
N ILE A 177 -24.01 -9.86 -4.71
CA ILE A 177 -24.87 -10.38 -5.77
C ILE A 177 -25.96 -11.11 -5.02
N ARG A 178 -27.01 -10.39 -4.62
CA ARG A 178 -28.24 -11.00 -4.18
C ARG A 178 -28.71 -11.84 -5.36
N PRO A 179 -29.02 -13.13 -5.16
CA PRO A 179 -29.76 -13.88 -6.14
C PRO A 179 -30.94 -13.02 -6.59
N MET A 180 -31.19 -12.97 -7.90
CA MET A 180 -32.43 -12.45 -8.44
C MET A 180 -33.55 -13.36 -7.95
N ASP A 181 -34.01 -13.13 -6.73
CA ASP A 181 -35.22 -13.69 -6.20
C ASP A 181 -36.35 -12.81 -6.76
N ASP A 182 -36.93 -13.33 -7.84
CA ASP A 182 -38.33 -13.28 -8.23
C ASP A 182 -39.10 -11.94 -8.14
N GLU A 183 -39.49 -11.44 -9.32
CA GLU A 183 -40.77 -10.82 -9.70
C GLU A 183 -41.54 -9.93 -8.68
N ASP A 184 -41.85 -8.70 -9.12
CA ASP A 184 -42.84 -7.71 -8.62
C ASP A 184 -42.12 -6.38 -8.27
N ASP A 185 -42.41 -5.20 -8.82
CA ASP A 185 -43.67 -4.64 -9.31
C ASP A 185 -43.32 -3.44 -10.23
N LEU A 186 -43.71 -3.53 -11.51
CA LEU A 186 -43.62 -2.44 -12.48
C LEU A 186 -44.86 -1.54 -12.34
N SER A 187 -44.97 -0.76 -11.27
CA SER A 187 -46.01 0.27 -11.18
C SER A 187 -45.54 1.51 -10.43
N GLY A 188 -45.12 2.54 -11.17
CA GLY A 188 -44.74 3.82 -10.56
C GLY A 188 -44.03 4.82 -11.45
N MET A 189 -44.34 4.88 -12.75
CA MET A 189 -43.82 5.93 -13.63
C MET A 189 -44.96 6.87 -14.01
N PHE A 190 -45.24 7.90 -13.20
CA PHE A 190 -45.89 9.13 -13.66
C PHE A 190 -45.81 10.28 -12.62
N THR A 191 -45.42 11.48 -13.09
CA THR A 191 -45.36 12.84 -12.46
C THR A 191 -44.24 13.06 -11.43
N ASP A 192 -43.31 14.02 -11.53
CA ASP A 192 -43.33 15.38 -12.10
C ASP A 192 -41.92 15.85 -12.55
N PRO A 193 -41.79 16.98 -13.28
CA PRO A 193 -40.52 17.55 -13.69
C PRO A 193 -40.12 18.73 -12.79
N GLU A 194 -39.11 18.58 -11.93
CA GLU A 194 -38.43 19.76 -11.38
C GLU A 194 -36.93 19.54 -11.14
N VAL A 195 -36.19 20.61 -11.40
CA VAL A 195 -34.74 20.74 -11.55
C VAL A 195 -34.12 21.16 -10.23
N ALA A 196 -33.10 20.45 -9.71
CA ALA A 196 -32.01 21.05 -8.91
C ALA A 196 -30.83 20.07 -8.65
N THR A 197 -29.70 20.34 -9.32
CA THR A 197 -28.29 20.28 -8.86
C THR A 197 -27.88 19.43 -7.64
N GLY A 198 -27.14 18.34 -7.87
CA GLY A 198 -26.29 17.62 -6.89
C GLY A 198 -26.16 16.12 -7.21
N PRO A 199 -25.08 15.40 -6.84
CA PRO A 199 -24.98 13.97 -7.10
C PRO A 199 -25.84 13.22 -6.06
N THR A 200 -27.14 13.07 -6.36
CA THR A 200 -28.06 12.31 -5.52
C THR A 200 -27.65 10.82 -5.54
N ARG A 201 -27.08 10.33 -4.44
CA ARG A 201 -26.93 8.88 -4.23
C ARG A 201 -28.31 8.32 -3.92
N THR A 202 -28.87 7.61 -4.91
CA THR A 202 -29.98 6.64 -4.89
C THR A 202 -30.82 6.62 -3.60
N THR A 203 -31.87 7.44 -3.58
CA THR A 203 -32.96 7.37 -2.61
C THR A 203 -33.74 6.07 -2.80
N THR A 204 -33.33 5.02 -2.11
CA THR A 204 -34.31 4.01 -1.71
C THR A 204 -35.15 4.66 -0.61
N PRO A 205 -36.47 4.77 -0.73
CA PRO A 205 -37.29 5.39 0.30
C PRO A 205 -37.10 4.64 1.61
N VAL A 206 -36.39 5.25 2.56
CA VAL A 206 -36.20 4.69 3.88
C VAL A 206 -37.51 4.92 4.62
N ALA A 207 -38.22 3.83 4.97
CA ALA A 207 -39.45 3.96 5.74
C ALA A 207 -39.14 4.62 7.09
N GLY A 208 -39.75 5.79 7.34
CA GLY A 208 -39.49 6.60 8.54
C GLY A 208 -38.28 7.52 8.44
N ASP A 209 -37.98 8.02 7.24
CA ASP A 209 -37.07 9.14 6.95
C ASP A 209 -37.94 10.29 6.41
N ARG A 210 -38.03 11.40 7.15
CA ARG A 210 -38.98 12.48 6.89
C ARG A 210 -38.45 13.56 5.97
N ASP A 211 -37.16 13.85 6.00
CA ASP A 211 -36.53 14.88 5.15
C ASP A 211 -35.81 14.30 3.92
N SER A 212 -35.78 12.96 3.82
CA SER A 212 -35.34 12.20 2.66
C SER A 212 -33.85 12.35 2.34
N ASP A 213 -33.03 12.53 3.37
CA ASP A 213 -31.57 12.56 3.24
C ASP A 213 -30.92 11.16 3.23
N GLY A 214 -31.69 10.11 3.59
CA GLY A 214 -31.27 8.72 3.63
C GLY A 214 -31.01 8.15 5.03
N ILE A 215 -31.21 8.93 6.11
CA ILE A 215 -31.09 8.52 7.50
C ILE A 215 -32.50 8.30 8.09
N ARG A 216 -32.68 7.29 8.95
CA ARG A 216 -33.99 7.08 9.61
C ARG A 216 -34.19 8.13 10.68
N ASP A 217 -35.40 8.64 10.86
CA ASP A 217 -35.82 9.51 11.98
C ASP A 217 -35.39 8.97 13.37
N THR A 218 -35.17 7.65 13.51
CA THR A 218 -34.72 7.02 14.77
C THR A 218 -33.22 7.14 15.02
N ASP A 219 -32.45 7.28 13.96
CA ASP A 219 -31.00 7.35 13.93
C ASP A 219 -30.49 8.76 13.57
N ASP A 220 -31.42 9.68 13.30
CA ASP A 220 -31.22 11.07 12.91
C ASP A 220 -31.41 12.03 14.12
N GLU A 221 -30.41 12.87 14.38
CA GLU A 221 -30.50 13.90 15.42
C GLU A 221 -31.37 15.10 15.00
N CYS A 222 -31.54 15.33 13.70
CA CYS A 222 -32.34 16.40 13.10
C CYS A 222 -33.41 15.87 12.09
N PRO A 223 -34.44 15.10 12.52
CA PRO A 223 -35.44 14.44 11.63
C PRO A 223 -36.32 15.31 10.75
N ASP A 224 -36.10 16.62 10.73
CA ASP A 224 -36.87 17.59 9.95
C ASP A 224 -35.93 18.46 9.06
N GLU A 225 -34.61 18.27 9.14
CA GLU A 225 -33.61 19.06 8.44
C GLU A 225 -32.60 18.15 7.73
N PRO A 226 -32.59 18.12 6.39
CA PRO A 226 -31.79 17.15 5.66
C PRO A 226 -30.29 17.40 5.86
N GLU A 227 -29.54 16.32 6.07
CA GLU A 227 -28.09 16.33 6.19
C GLU A 227 -27.41 16.94 4.96
N THR A 228 -26.35 17.70 5.23
CA THR A 228 -25.44 18.21 4.21
C THR A 228 -24.17 17.36 4.19
N PHE A 229 -24.15 16.34 3.33
CA PHE A 229 -22.99 15.46 3.13
C PHE A 229 -21.74 16.21 2.63
N ASN A 230 -21.00 16.81 3.55
CA ASN A 230 -19.84 17.66 3.30
C ASN A 230 -18.55 17.07 3.89
N GLY A 231 -18.62 15.89 4.50
CA GLY A 231 -17.50 15.20 5.12
C GLY A 231 -17.28 15.57 6.58
N ILE A 232 -18.17 16.38 7.16
CA ILE A 232 -18.23 16.72 8.57
C ILE A 232 -19.50 16.05 9.09
N ARG A 233 -19.34 15.18 10.09
CA ARG A 233 -20.41 14.50 10.84
C ARG A 233 -21.62 13.97 10.06
N ASP A 234 -21.47 13.63 8.78
CA ASP A 234 -22.46 13.03 7.85
C ASP A 234 -23.30 11.82 8.36
N GLN A 235 -23.10 11.33 9.59
CA GLN A 235 -23.85 10.25 10.22
C GLN A 235 -24.77 10.74 11.36
N ASP A 236 -24.70 12.01 11.77
CA ASP A 236 -25.57 12.56 12.82
C ASP A 236 -26.91 13.06 12.28
N GLY A 237 -27.03 13.27 10.97
CA GLY A 237 -28.28 13.65 10.29
C GLY A 237 -28.58 15.14 10.41
N CYS A 238 -27.64 15.93 10.94
CA CYS A 238 -27.83 17.36 11.15
C CYS A 238 -26.97 18.18 10.18
N PRO A 239 -27.55 19.17 9.48
CA PRO A 239 -26.81 19.98 8.53
C PRO A 239 -25.65 20.73 9.18
N ASP A 240 -24.43 20.40 8.74
CA ASP A 240 -23.22 21.09 9.16
C ASP A 240 -23.00 22.42 8.41
N ILE A 241 -22.84 23.52 9.17
CA ILE A 241 -22.68 24.91 8.68
C ILE A 241 -21.21 25.31 8.53
#